data_AF-A0A914Y191-F1
#
_entry.id   AF-A0A914Y191-F1
#
_cell.length_a   1.000
_cell.length_b   1.000
_cell.length_c   1.000
_cell.angle_alpha   90.00
_cell.angle_beta   90.00
_cell.angle_gamma   90.00
#
_symmetry.space_group_name_H-M   'P 1'
#
loop_
_entity.id
_entity.type
_entity.pdbx_description
1 polymer ?
#
loop_
_entity_poly.entity_id
_entity_poly.type
_entity_poly.pdbx_seq_one_letter_code
_entity_poly.pdbx_strand_id
1 'polypeptide(L)'
;MTLRHGLPHGIACSFTLPFVLGLAWGCDPSRDLVFESLFGPDRKQAQAHLRDFLLSVGVKTEFEDYGVGPDEQAAMITYAMQGARGKNFIAA
;
A
#
# COMPACT_ATOMS: atom_id res chain seq x y z
N MET A 1 -8.25 -12.91 -3.53
CA MET A 1 -8.87 -12.29 -2.33
C MET A 1 -10.38 -12.11 -2.42
N THR A 2 -10.98 -11.71 -3.55
CA THR A 2 -12.43 -11.44 -3.64
C THR A 2 -13.35 -12.66 -3.64
N LEU A 3 -12.94 -13.80 -4.18
CA LEU A 3 -13.82 -14.98 -4.29
C LEU A 3 -13.91 -15.85 -3.02
N ARG A 4 -13.08 -15.61 -1.99
CA ARG A 4 -13.04 -16.46 -0.77
C ARG A 4 -13.48 -15.79 0.54
N HIS A 5 -13.52 -14.45 0.64
CA HIS A 5 -13.65 -13.78 1.96
C HIS A 5 -14.71 -12.66 2.06
N GLY A 6 -15.56 -12.46 1.06
CA GLY A 6 -16.74 -11.57 1.21
C GLY A 6 -16.46 -10.08 1.45
N LEU A 7 -15.23 -9.61 1.23
CA LEU A 7 -14.88 -8.19 1.31
C LEU A 7 -15.27 -7.47 0.01
N PRO A 8 -15.91 -6.28 0.09
CA PRO A 8 -16.12 -5.41 -1.08
C PRO A 8 -14.80 -5.21 -1.83
N HIS A 9 -14.83 -5.38 -3.16
CA HIS A 9 -13.65 -5.37 -4.03
C HIS A 9 -12.73 -4.13 -3.85
N GLY A 10 -13.27 -3.00 -3.39
CA GLY A 10 -12.49 -1.79 -3.09
C GLY A 10 -11.59 -1.89 -1.84
N ILE A 11 -11.88 -2.78 -0.89
CA ILE A 11 -11.14 -2.89 0.37
C ILE A 11 -9.89 -3.77 0.21
N ALA A 12 -9.99 -4.87 -0.54
CA ALA A 12 -8.89 -5.82 -0.72
C ALA A 12 -7.72 -5.28 -1.58
N CYS A 13 -7.93 -4.22 -2.35
CA CYS A 13 -6.86 -3.55 -3.10
C CYS A 13 -6.20 -2.41 -2.31
N SER A 14 -6.79 -1.99 -1.19
CA SER A 14 -6.37 -0.80 -0.45
C SER A 14 -5.38 -1.10 0.66
N PHE A 15 -5.26 -2.35 1.11
CA PHE A 15 -4.45 -2.69 2.28
C PHE A 15 -2.95 -2.44 2.09
N THR A 16 -2.45 -2.50 0.85
CA THR A 16 -1.04 -2.23 0.53
C THR A 16 -0.72 -0.75 0.31
N LEU A 17 -1.73 0.14 0.32
CA LEU A 17 -1.53 1.57 0.06
C LEU A 17 -0.56 2.26 1.04
N PRO A 18 -0.56 1.97 2.36
CA PRO A 18 0.44 2.52 3.26
C PRO A 18 1.87 2.13 2.87
N PHE A 19 2.07 0.91 2.38
CA PHE A 19 3.39 0.44 1.92
C PHE A 19 3.81 1.13 0.62
N VAL A 20 2.89 1.16 -0.36
CA VAL A 20 3.07 1.83 -1.66
C VAL A 20 3.36 3.32 -1.50
N LEU A 21 2.68 4.01 -0.58
CA LEU A 21 2.95 5.41 -0.22
C LEU A 21 4.39 5.60 0.23
N GLY A 22 4.89 4.72 1.10
CA GLY A 22 6.28 4.77 1.57
C GLY A 22 7.29 4.52 0.46
N LEU A 23 7.02 3.59 -0.46
CA LEU A 23 7.88 3.37 -1.62
C LEU A 23 7.91 4.59 -2.54
N ALA A 24 6.76 5.24 -2.72
CA ALA A 24 6.64 6.43 -3.55
C ALA A 24 7.44 7.59 -2.98
N TRP A 25 7.29 7.90 -1.70
CA TRP A 25 7.86 9.08 -1.06
C TRP A 25 9.36 9.27 -1.32
N GLY A 26 9.74 10.45 -1.80
CA GLY A 26 11.13 10.83 -2.09
C GLY A 26 11.53 10.67 -3.55
N CYS A 27 10.69 10.04 -4.38
CA CYS A 27 11.04 9.75 -5.78
C CYS A 27 10.60 10.83 -6.79
N ASP A 28 9.61 11.65 -6.46
CA ASP A 28 9.11 12.74 -7.31
C ASP A 28 8.73 13.95 -6.43
N PRO A 29 9.43 15.09 -6.55
CA PRO A 29 9.18 16.25 -5.69
C PRO A 29 7.76 16.82 -5.81
N SER A 30 7.14 16.76 -6.99
CA SER A 30 5.80 17.32 -7.20
C SER A 30 4.72 16.48 -6.51
N ARG A 31 4.87 15.16 -6.52
CA ARG A 31 3.99 14.24 -5.78
C ARG A 31 4.25 14.32 -4.28
N ASP A 32 5.51 14.47 -3.87
CA ASP A 32 5.84 14.57 -2.45
C ASP A 32 5.20 15.82 -1.84
N LEU A 33 5.18 16.97 -2.53
CA LEU A 33 4.41 18.15 -2.10
C LEU A 33 2.92 17.85 -1.87
N VAL A 34 2.31 17.01 -2.71
CA VAL A 34 0.92 16.56 -2.52
C VAL A 34 0.80 15.69 -1.27
N PHE A 35 1.72 14.76 -1.06
CA PHE A 35 1.72 13.94 0.15
C PHE A 35 1.91 14.77 1.42
N GLU A 36 2.82 15.74 1.40
CA GLU A 36 3.04 16.66 2.51
C GLU A 36 1.80 17.50 2.81
N SER A 37 1.06 17.93 1.78
CA SER A 37 -0.19 18.67 1.95
C SER A 37 -1.31 17.83 2.59
N LEU A 38 -1.31 16.51 2.37
CA LEU A 38 -2.35 15.61 2.86
C LEU A 38 -2.02 15.02 4.24
N PHE A 39 -0.75 14.69 4.47
CA PHE A 39 -0.32 13.90 5.62
C PHE A 39 0.71 14.60 6.51
N GLY A 40 1.24 15.75 6.08
CA GLY A 40 2.40 16.40 6.70
C GLY A 40 3.74 15.86 6.18
N PRO A 41 4.86 16.47 6.59
CA PRO A 41 6.19 16.22 6.01
C PRO A 41 6.82 14.88 6.41
N ASP A 42 6.28 14.20 7.42
CA ASP A 42 6.85 12.97 7.94
C ASP A 42 6.26 11.74 7.24
N ARG A 43 7.07 11.08 6.41
CA ARG A 43 6.73 9.85 5.71
C ARG A 43 6.17 8.76 6.64
N LYS A 44 6.77 8.53 7.82
CA LYS A 44 6.33 7.46 8.73
C LYS A 44 4.97 7.79 9.33
N GLN A 45 4.76 9.05 9.70
CA GLN A 45 3.46 9.53 10.18
C GLN A 45 2.40 9.45 9.07
N ALA A 46 2.76 9.76 7.82
CA ALA A 46 1.86 9.62 6.69
C ALA A 46 1.43 8.17 6.44
N GLN A 47 2.38 7.23 6.47
CA GLN A 47 2.09 5.80 6.38
C GLN A 47 1.20 5.34 7.55
N ALA A 48 1.47 5.79 8.77
CA ALA A 48 0.67 5.46 9.94
C ALA A 48 -0.75 6.04 9.85
N HIS A 49 -0.90 7.30 9.46
CA HIS A 49 -2.20 7.95 9.29
C HIS A 49 -3.05 7.22 8.24
N LEU A 50 -2.47 6.90 7.08
CA LEU A 50 -3.19 6.14 6.06
C LEU A 50 -3.59 4.74 6.55
N ARG A 51 -2.71 4.07 7.31
CA ARG A 51 -3.01 2.78 7.95
C ARG A 51 -4.17 2.90 8.93
N ASP A 52 -4.13 3.87 9.82
CA ASP A 52 -5.13 4.05 10.87
C ASP A 52 -6.50 4.42 10.27
N PHE A 53 -6.51 5.24 9.20
CA PHE A 53 -7.71 5.51 8.41
C PHE A 53 -8.31 4.21 7.83
N LEU A 54 -7.48 3.39 7.18
CA LEU A 54 -7.92 2.12 6.59
C LEU A 54 -8.49 1.18 7.67
N LEU A 55 -7.81 1.05 8.81
CA LEU A 55 -8.32 0.28 9.96
C LEU A 55 -9.66 0.83 10.46
N SER A 56 -9.83 2.16 10.53
CA SER A 56 -11.07 2.81 11.00
C SER A 56 -12.29 2.50 10.12
N VAL A 57 -12.08 2.20 8.84
CA VAL A 57 -13.14 1.81 7.90
C VAL A 57 -13.23 0.29 7.70
N GLY A 58 -12.55 -0.49 8.55
CA GLY A 58 -12.60 -1.96 8.55
C GLY A 58 -11.70 -2.63 7.50
N VAL A 59 -10.73 -1.92 6.93
CA VAL A 59 -9.71 -2.50 6.06
C VAL A 59 -8.53 -2.97 6.91
N LYS A 60 -8.29 -4.28 6.98
CA LYS A 60 -7.05 -4.82 7.56
C LYS A 60 -5.88 -4.49 6.65
N THR A 61 -4.75 -4.06 7.21
CA THR A 61 -3.59 -3.52 6.47
C THR A 61 -2.38 -4.43 6.43
N GLU A 62 -2.38 -5.52 7.19
CA GLU A 62 -1.26 -6.46 7.26
C GLU A 62 -1.48 -7.67 6.33
N PHE A 63 -0.41 -8.24 5.79
CA PHE A 63 -0.47 -9.45 4.96
C PHE A 63 -0.89 -10.68 5.79
N GLU A 64 -0.38 -10.79 7.02
CA GLU A 64 -0.67 -11.87 7.98
C GLU A 64 -2.15 -11.97 8.34
N ASP A 65 -2.82 -10.82 8.36
CA ASP A 65 -4.24 -10.65 8.61
C ASP A 65 -5.12 -11.38 7.57
N TYR A 66 -4.52 -11.74 6.44
CA TYR A 66 -5.10 -12.52 5.35
C TYR A 66 -4.41 -13.89 5.15
N GLY A 67 -3.60 -14.32 6.13
CA GLY A 67 -2.90 -15.61 6.10
C GLY A 67 -1.66 -15.65 5.20
N VAL A 68 -1.16 -14.50 4.76
CA VAL A 68 0.05 -14.40 3.92
C VAL A 68 1.26 -14.23 4.82
N GLY A 69 2.15 -15.22 4.83
CA GLY A 69 3.42 -15.17 5.58
C GLY A 69 4.47 -14.29 4.89
N PRO A 70 5.58 -13.97 5.58
CA PRO A 70 6.62 -13.06 5.08
C PRO A 70 7.27 -13.52 3.77
N ASP A 71 7.52 -14.82 3.59
CA ASP A 71 8.10 -15.37 2.36
C ASP A 71 7.14 -15.25 1.17
N GLU A 72 5.86 -15.51 1.42
CA GLU A 72 4.80 -15.39 0.41
C GLU A 72 4.57 -13.90 0.06
N GLN A 73 4.61 -13.01 1.05
CA GLN A 73 4.56 -11.57 0.84
C GLN A 73 5.69 -11.10 -0.09
N ALA A 74 6.93 -11.53 0.17
CA ALA A 74 8.07 -11.16 -0.68
C ALA A 74 7.89 -11.67 -2.12
N ALA A 75 7.40 -12.90 -2.29
CA ALA A 75 7.10 -13.47 -3.60
C ALA A 75 5.98 -12.70 -4.32
N MET A 76 4.91 -12.33 -3.61
CA MET A 76 3.80 -11.54 -4.15
C MET A 76 4.25 -10.15 -4.61
N ILE A 77 5.07 -9.46 -3.82
CA ILE A 77 5.64 -8.15 -4.17
C ILE A 77 6.53 -8.29 -5.42
N THR A 78 7.42 -9.29 -5.42
CA THR A 78 8.33 -9.55 -6.56
C THR A 78 7.55 -9.82 -7.84
N TYR A 79 6.51 -10.64 -7.77
CA TYR A 79 5.63 -10.91 -8.90
C TYR A 79 4.90 -9.65 -9.37
N ALA A 80 4.36 -8.85 -8.46
CA ALA A 80 3.66 -7.61 -8.79
C ALA A 80 4.58 -6.61 -9.52
N MET A 81 5.85 -6.54 -9.13
CA MET A 81 6.87 -5.71 -9.78
C MET A 81 7.16 -6.14 -11.22
N GLN A 82 6.94 -7.41 -11.59
CA GLN A 82 7.16 -7.92 -12.95
C GLN A 82 6.03 -7.55 -13.93
N GLY A 83 4.85 -7.21 -13.42
CA GLY A 83 3.70 -6.80 -14.22
C GLY A 83 3.85 -5.39 -14.81
N ALA A 84 3.09 -5.07 -15.85
CA ALA A 84 3.15 -3.76 -16.52
C ALA A 84 2.95 -2.58 -15.56
N ARG A 85 2.11 -2.75 -14.53
CA ARG A 85 1.88 -1.72 -13.50
C ARG A 85 3.06 -1.56 -12.55
N GLY A 86 3.70 -2.67 -12.15
CA GLY A 86 4.87 -2.64 -11.28
C GLY A 86 6.12 -2.12 -11.98
N LYS A 87 6.32 -2.48 -13.25
CA LYS A 87 7.40 -1.92 -14.09
C LYS A 87 7.27 -0.42 -14.33
N ASN A 88 6.04 0.07 -14.41
CA ASN A 88 5.75 1.50 -14.55
C ASN A 88 5.56 2.19 -13.18
N PHE A 89 5.73 1.47 -12.07
CA PHE A 89 5.58 2.02 -10.73
C PHE A 89 6.89 2.69 -10.32
N ILE A 90 6.82 3.99 -9.97
CA ILE A 90 7.93 4.86 -9.55
C ILE A 90 9.22 4.59 -10.35
N ALA A 91 9.16 4.80 -11.67
CA ALA A 91 10.32 4.90 -12.58
C ALA A 91 11.55 4.05 -12.19
N ALA A 92 11.35 2.73 -12.00
CA ALA A 92 12.45 1.78 -11.85
C ALA A 92 13.32 1.72 -13.13
#